data_AF-A0A0B1SE64-F1
#
_entry.id   AF-A0A0B1SE64-F1
#
_cell.length_a   1.000
_cell.length_b   1.000
_cell.length_c   1.000
_cell.angle_alpha   90.00
_cell.angle_beta   90.00
_cell.angle_gamma   90.00
#
_symmetry.space_group_name_H-M   'P 1'
#
loop_
_entity.id
_entity.type
_entity.pdbx_description
1 polymer ?
#
loop_
_entity_poly.entity_id
_entity_poly.type
_entity_poly.pdbx_seq_one_letter_code
_entity_poly.pdbx_strand_id
1 'polypeptide(L)'
;MRQPHSPQRCERDRFEQKSCGSEWSDDLAQQAQERADLCQQHLSESMNENHGANMDVNLSRMKAAQEIMRGWMHELPHKGFRQSGNNFYSYLGISHSAKMLYDQNTRVGCGLTKCKWFYNAVCRYER
;
A
#
# COMPACT_ATOMS: atom_id res chain seq x y z
N MET A 1 -33.39 -10.87 -9.60
CA MET A 1 -33.11 -9.47 -9.21
C MET A 1 -32.10 -9.52 -8.07
N ARG A 2 -30.83 -9.15 -8.32
CA ARG A 2 -29.80 -9.11 -7.27
C ARG A 2 -29.87 -7.75 -6.59
N GLN A 3 -29.95 -7.73 -5.27
CA GLN A 3 -29.93 -6.49 -4.50
C GLN A 3 -28.54 -5.82 -4.59
N PRO A 4 -28.47 -4.48 -4.57
CA PRO A 4 -27.20 -3.77 -4.53
C PRO A 4 -26.63 -3.84 -3.10
N HIS A 5 -25.45 -4.43 -2.93
CA HIS A 5 -24.71 -4.34 -1.68
C HIS A 5 -24.13 -2.93 -1.56
N SER A 6 -24.63 -2.17 -0.58
CA SER A 6 -24.06 -0.89 -0.17
C SER A 6 -22.67 -1.13 0.45
N PRO A 7 -21.65 -0.32 0.15
CA PRO A 7 -20.36 -0.40 0.85
C PRO A 7 -20.60 -0.06 2.32
N GLN A 8 -20.40 -1.04 3.20
CA GLN A 8 -20.56 -0.86 4.64
C GLN A 8 -19.51 0.13 5.14
N ARG A 9 -19.97 1.33 5.48
CA ARG A 9 -19.21 2.27 6.31
C ARG A 9 -18.82 1.55 7.60
N CYS A 10 -17.58 1.70 8.05
CA CYS A 10 -17.11 1.11 9.30
C CYS A 10 -17.94 1.65 10.49
N GLU A 11 -19.03 0.97 10.84
CA GLU A 11 -19.84 1.28 12.00
C GLU A 11 -19.25 0.58 13.21
N ARG A 12 -18.99 1.36 14.26
CA ARG A 12 -18.45 0.89 15.54
C ARG A 12 -19.55 0.19 16.33
N ASP A 13 -19.69 -1.12 16.17
CA ASP A 13 -20.51 -1.91 17.07
C ASP A 13 -19.75 -2.20 18.37
N ARG A 14 -20.43 -1.95 19.49
CA ARG A 14 -19.84 -1.72 20.81
C ARG A 14 -19.15 -2.94 21.44
N PHE A 15 -19.09 -4.11 20.79
CA PHE A 15 -18.55 -5.33 21.42
C PHE A 15 -17.79 -6.33 20.54
N GLU A 16 -17.62 -6.11 19.24
CA GLU A 16 -16.73 -6.96 18.41
C GLU A 16 -15.94 -6.10 17.43
N GLN A 17 -14.61 -6.08 17.59
CA GLN A 17 -13.72 -5.46 16.63
C GLN A 17 -13.74 -6.28 15.32
N LYS A 18 -14.65 -5.97 14.39
CA LYS A 18 -14.40 -6.32 12.99
C LYS A 18 -13.14 -5.57 12.57
N SER A 19 -12.11 -6.32 12.20
CA SER A 19 -10.83 -5.80 11.75
C SER A 19 -11.05 -4.80 10.61
N CYS A 20 -10.70 -3.52 10.85
CA CYS A 20 -10.70 -2.42 9.88
C CYS A 20 -9.55 -2.56 8.85
N GLY A 21 -9.17 -3.80 8.53
CA GLY A 21 -8.10 -4.09 7.60
C GLY A 21 -8.63 -4.06 6.18
N SER A 22 -7.90 -3.42 5.27
CA SER A 22 -8.22 -3.50 3.84
C SER A 22 -8.24 -4.95 3.37
N GLU A 23 -9.27 -5.32 2.62
CA GLU A 23 -9.38 -6.66 2.02
C GLU A 23 -8.45 -6.80 0.82
N TRP A 24 -7.98 -8.01 0.53
CA TRP A 24 -7.20 -8.26 -0.68
C TRP A 24 -8.10 -8.19 -1.93
N SER A 25 -7.59 -7.60 -3.01
CA SER A 25 -8.26 -7.54 -4.32
C SER A 25 -7.35 -8.06 -5.43
N ASP A 26 -7.79 -9.10 -6.12
CA ASP A 26 -7.09 -9.66 -7.28
C ASP A 26 -7.07 -8.67 -8.45
N ASP A 27 -8.13 -7.88 -8.65
CA ASP A 27 -8.17 -6.85 -9.69
C ASP A 27 -7.10 -5.78 -9.46
N LEU A 28 -6.98 -5.29 -8.21
CA LEU A 28 -5.94 -4.32 -7.84
C LEU A 28 -4.55 -4.95 -7.93
N ALA A 29 -4.41 -6.24 -7.57
CA ALA A 29 -3.15 -6.95 -7.63
C ALA A 29 -2.70 -7.15 -9.09
N GLN A 30 -3.61 -7.47 -10.00
CA GLN A 30 -3.32 -7.56 -11.42
C GLN A 30 -2.85 -6.21 -11.98
N GLN A 31 -3.57 -5.13 -11.71
CA GLN A 31 -3.17 -3.78 -12.14
C GLN A 31 -1.83 -3.32 -11.53
N ALA A 32 -1.57 -3.70 -10.28
CA ALA A 32 -0.29 -3.44 -9.64
C ALA A 32 0.84 -4.26 -10.26
N GLN A 33 0.57 -5.51 -10.65
CA GLN A 33 1.53 -6.38 -11.32
C GLN A 33 1.88 -5.85 -12.72
N GLU A 34 0.88 -5.47 -13.52
CA GLU A 34 1.08 -4.81 -14.82
C GLU A 34 1.94 -3.55 -14.69
N ARG A 35 1.70 -2.75 -13.65
CA ARG A 35 2.52 -1.56 -13.35
C ARG A 35 3.95 -1.94 -12.93
N ALA A 36 4.12 -2.99 -12.13
CA ALA A 36 5.43 -3.45 -11.69
C ALA A 36 6.27 -3.98 -12.87
N ASP A 37 5.62 -4.63 -13.84
CA ASP A 37 6.25 -5.21 -15.03
C ASP A 37 6.86 -4.16 -15.97
N LEU A 38 6.43 -2.90 -15.89
CA LEU A 38 7.03 -1.80 -16.63
C LEU A 38 8.48 -1.49 -16.19
N CYS A 39 8.93 -2.01 -15.04
CA CYS A 39 10.29 -1.82 -14.53
C CYS A 39 10.74 -0.35 -14.49
N GLN A 40 9.82 0.56 -14.18
CA GLN A 40 10.11 1.97 -13.96
C GLN A 40 10.31 2.21 -12.46
N GLN A 41 11.36 2.94 -12.10
CA GLN A 41 11.67 3.31 -10.72
C GLN A 41 10.98 4.63 -10.31
N HIS A 42 10.55 4.72 -9.05
CA HIS A 42 10.16 5.95 -8.34
C HIS A 42 9.05 6.82 -8.96
N LEU A 43 8.08 6.23 -9.65
CA LEU A 43 6.95 6.95 -10.24
C LEU A 43 5.62 6.50 -9.61
N SER A 44 5.41 6.87 -8.35
CA SER A 44 4.05 6.87 -7.79
C SER A 44 3.37 8.18 -8.18
N GLU A 45 2.60 8.13 -9.27
CA GLU A 45 1.88 9.30 -9.80
C GLU A 45 0.51 9.49 -9.14
N SER A 46 0.08 8.56 -8.28
CA SER A 46 -1.26 8.57 -7.69
C SER A 46 -1.26 8.54 -6.16
N MET A 47 -2.33 9.13 -5.60
CA MET A 47 -2.59 9.15 -4.16
C MET A 47 -2.98 7.78 -3.60
N ASN A 48 -3.22 6.79 -4.45
CA ASN A 48 -3.67 5.45 -4.11
C ASN A 48 -2.70 4.36 -4.56
N GLU A 49 -1.43 4.70 -4.76
CA GLU A 49 -0.38 3.76 -5.14
C GLU A 49 0.85 3.96 -4.27
N ASN A 50 1.48 2.87 -3.82
CA ASN A 50 2.84 2.86 -3.31
C ASN A 50 3.76 2.20 -4.32
N HIS A 51 4.94 2.79 -4.47
CA HIS A 51 5.97 2.31 -5.37
C HIS A 51 7.29 2.17 -4.63
N GLY A 52 8.05 1.12 -4.92
CA GLY A 52 9.27 0.83 -4.20
C GLY A 52 10.20 -0.09 -4.96
N ALA A 53 11.50 0.07 -4.72
CA ALA A 53 12.53 -0.73 -5.36
C ALA A 53 13.48 -1.34 -4.33
N ASN A 54 13.97 -2.54 -4.61
CA ASN A 54 15.09 -3.15 -3.90
C ASN A 54 16.18 -3.52 -4.90
N MET A 55 17.38 -2.96 -4.73
CA MET A 55 18.49 -3.13 -5.68
C MET A 55 19.21 -4.48 -5.51
N ASP A 56 18.97 -5.22 -4.42
CA ASP A 56 19.54 -6.54 -4.21
C ASP A 56 18.71 -7.61 -4.93
N VAL A 57 19.09 -7.88 -6.18
CA VAL A 57 18.46 -8.91 -7.02
C VAL A 57 18.79 -10.35 -6.61
N ASN A 58 19.66 -10.56 -5.63
CA ASN A 58 19.99 -11.89 -5.12
C ASN A 58 19.04 -12.34 -4.01
N LEU A 59 18.25 -11.42 -3.44
CA LEU A 59 17.21 -11.75 -2.48
C LEU A 59 16.14 -12.67 -3.09
N SER A 60 15.50 -13.46 -2.24
CA SER A 60 14.27 -14.13 -2.63
C SER A 60 13.19 -13.07 -2.92
N ARG A 61 12.26 -13.42 -3.82
CA ARG A 61 11.11 -12.56 -4.16
C ARG A 61 10.35 -12.09 -2.91
N MET A 62 10.12 -13.00 -1.96
CA MET A 62 9.45 -12.68 -0.70
C MET A 62 10.27 -11.72 0.17
N LYS A 63 11.58 -11.94 0.29
CA LYS A 63 12.45 -11.08 1.11
C LYS A 63 12.56 -9.67 0.54
N ALA A 64 12.68 -9.54 -0.79
CA ALA A 64 12.67 -8.25 -1.46
C ALA A 64 11.36 -7.48 -1.20
N ALA A 65 10.20 -8.14 -1.32
CA ALA A 65 8.90 -7.56 -0.96
C ALA A 65 8.85 -7.09 0.50
N GLN A 66 9.28 -7.93 1.43
CA GLN A 66 9.29 -7.59 2.86
C GLN A 66 10.16 -6.37 3.15
N GLU A 67 11.34 -6.26 2.51
CA GLU A 67 12.22 -5.12 2.71
C GLU A 67 11.66 -3.82 2.13
N ILE A 68 11.00 -3.87 0.97
CA ILE A 68 10.33 -2.72 0.38
C ILE A 68 9.17 -2.25 1.28
N MET A 69 8.31 -3.17 1.70
CA MET A 69 7.19 -2.88 2.61
C MET A 69 7.68 -2.32 3.95
N ARG A 70 8.76 -2.89 4.50
CA ARG A 70 9.40 -2.37 5.72
C ARG A 70 9.91 -0.95 5.48
N GLY A 71 10.54 -0.68 4.35
CA GLY A 71 11.01 0.65 3.97
C GLY A 71 9.89 1.69 3.98
N TRP A 72 8.75 1.38 3.37
CA TRP A 72 7.56 2.24 3.38
C TRP A 72 7.07 2.53 4.80
N MET A 73 6.97 1.50 5.66
CA MET A 73 6.51 1.67 7.04
C MET A 73 7.53 2.40 7.93
N HIS A 74 8.82 2.31 7.60
CA HIS A 74 9.90 2.89 8.38
C HIS A 74 10.02 4.41 8.21
N GLU A 75 9.21 5.03 7.36
CA GLU A 75 9.08 6.49 7.29
C GLU A 75 8.57 7.07 8.61
N LEU A 76 7.63 6.42 9.28
CA LEU A 76 7.05 6.91 10.54
C LEU A 76 8.07 7.09 11.67
N PRO A 77 8.84 6.06 12.09
CA PRO A 77 9.83 6.23 13.16
C PRO A 77 10.96 7.18 12.77
N HIS A 78 11.21 7.39 11.47
CA HIS A 78 12.30 8.26 10.99
C HIS A 78 11.93 9.73 10.85
N LYS A 79 10.69 10.02 10.42
CA LYS A 79 10.22 11.38 10.13
C LYS A 79 9.30 11.92 11.22
N GLY A 80 8.71 11.03 12.01
CA GLY A 80 7.73 11.37 13.02
C GLY A 80 6.37 11.75 12.43
N PHE A 81 5.38 11.88 13.30
CA PHE A 81 4.02 12.19 12.92
C PHE A 81 3.29 12.92 14.05
N ARG A 82 2.55 13.99 13.73
CA ARG A 82 1.79 14.74 14.74
C ARG A 82 0.53 13.95 15.12
N GLN A 83 0.49 13.48 16.35
CA GLN A 83 -0.64 12.69 16.87
C GLN A 83 -1.93 13.50 17.02
N SER A 84 -1.83 14.83 17.18
CA SER A 84 -3.00 15.71 17.32
C SER A 84 -3.75 15.82 15.99
N GLY A 85 -4.71 14.92 15.78
CA GLY A 85 -5.61 14.90 14.61
C GLY A 85 -5.36 13.81 13.59
N ASN A 86 -4.26 13.04 13.70
CA ASN A 86 -3.92 11.96 12.77
C ASN A 86 -3.99 12.35 11.27
N ASN A 87 -3.60 13.59 10.96
CA ASN A 87 -3.67 14.13 9.60
C ASN A 87 -2.35 13.94 8.86
N PHE A 88 -2.41 13.44 7.63
CA PHE A 88 -1.27 13.42 6.72
C PHE A 88 -0.98 14.82 6.15
N TYR A 89 0.31 15.20 6.17
CA TYR A 89 0.80 16.37 5.47
C TYR A 89 1.95 15.97 4.54
N SER A 90 1.90 16.41 3.28
CA SER A 90 2.86 16.00 2.24
C SER A 90 4.31 16.35 2.59
N TYR A 91 4.56 17.45 3.30
CA TYR A 91 5.90 17.89 3.69
C TYR A 91 6.59 16.95 4.71
N LEU A 92 5.87 16.02 5.34
CA LEU A 92 6.45 15.10 6.32
C LEU A 92 7.28 13.98 5.67
N GLY A 93 7.12 13.75 4.36
CA GLY A 93 7.85 12.69 3.66
C GLY A 93 7.51 11.27 4.15
N ILE A 94 6.26 11.07 4.58
CA ILE A 94 5.71 9.78 5.07
C ILE A 94 4.61 9.25 4.15
N SER A 95 4.65 9.61 2.87
CA SER A 95 3.54 9.36 1.94
C SER A 95 3.25 7.88 1.77
N HIS A 96 4.27 7.00 1.85
CA HIS A 96 4.05 5.57 1.71
C HIS A 96 3.36 4.99 2.95
N SER A 97 3.89 5.31 4.14
CA SER A 97 3.26 4.95 5.42
C SER A 97 1.83 5.48 5.51
N ALA A 98 1.61 6.73 5.14
CA ALA A 98 0.29 7.35 5.19
C ALA A 98 -0.73 6.64 4.29
N LYS A 99 -0.33 6.22 3.08
CA LYS A 99 -1.19 5.43 2.19
C LYS A 99 -1.46 4.04 2.75
N MET A 100 -0.47 3.38 3.35
CA MET A 100 -0.67 2.06 3.99
C MET A 100 -1.64 2.10 5.16
N LEU A 101 -1.62 3.19 5.94
CA LEU A 101 -2.37 3.34 7.17
C LEU A 101 -3.66 4.16 7.01
N TYR A 102 -4.00 4.55 5.77
CA TYR A 102 -5.20 5.34 5.51
C TYR A 102 -6.44 4.49 5.79
N ASP A 103 -7.21 4.88 6.80
CA ASP A 103 -8.31 4.12 7.39
C ASP A 103 -9.51 3.94 6.46
N GLN A 104 -9.63 4.78 5.43
CA GLN A 104 -10.68 4.67 4.42
C GLN A 104 -10.29 3.73 3.27
N ASN A 105 -9.08 3.13 3.26
CA ASN A 105 -8.77 2.11 2.27
C ASN A 105 -9.56 0.84 2.58
N THR A 106 -10.47 0.46 1.69
CA THR A 106 -11.29 -0.74 1.83
C THR A 106 -10.64 -1.96 1.19
N ARG A 107 -9.84 -1.78 0.14
CA ARG A 107 -9.15 -2.89 -0.56
C ARG A 107 -7.70 -2.55 -0.93
N VAL A 108 -6.87 -3.58 -1.03
CA VAL A 108 -5.47 -3.51 -1.44
C VAL A 108 -5.11 -4.64 -2.39
N GLY A 109 -4.25 -4.37 -3.36
CA GLY A 109 -3.63 -5.39 -4.20
C GLY A 109 -2.22 -4.97 -4.60
N CYS A 110 -1.28 -5.92 -4.61
CA CYS A 110 0.13 -5.63 -4.86
C CYS A 110 0.73 -6.54 -5.93
N GLY A 111 1.67 -5.97 -6.68
CA GLY A 111 2.48 -6.64 -7.69
C GLY A 111 3.97 -6.48 -7.40
N LEU A 112 4.76 -7.44 -7.86
CA LEU A 112 6.21 -7.42 -7.72
C LEU A 112 6.85 -7.99 -8.98
N THR A 113 7.91 -7.36 -9.47
CA THR A 113 8.64 -7.84 -10.65
C THR A 113 10.12 -7.82 -10.37
N LYS A 114 10.82 -8.90 -10.74
CA LYS A 114 12.29 -8.89 -10.77
C LYS A 114 12.72 -8.28 -12.09
N CYS A 115 13.12 -7.02 -12.06
CA CYS A 115 13.70 -6.32 -13.20
C CYS A 115 15.19 -6.68 -13.33
N LYS A 116 15.85 -6.19 -14.39
CA LYS A 116 17.24 -6.53 -14.69
C LYS A 116 18.21 -6.28 -13.52
N TRP A 117 18.00 -5.19 -12.78
CA TRP A 117 18.93 -4.72 -11.74
C TRP A 117 18.27 -4.42 -10.39
N PHE A 118 16.98 -4.71 -10.24
CA PHE A 118 16.23 -4.44 -9.01
C PHE A 118 14.90 -5.22 -8.98
N TYR A 119 14.32 -5.37 -7.80
CA TYR A 119 12.92 -5.71 -7.63
C TYR A 119 12.06 -4.45 -7.63
N ASN A 120 10.96 -4.47 -8.37
CA ASN A 120 10.00 -3.39 -8.49
C ASN A 120 8.68 -3.79 -7.83
N ALA A 121 8.27 -3.12 -6.76
CA ALA A 121 7.00 -3.38 -6.07
C ALA A 121 6.02 -2.24 -6.25
N VAL A 122 4.77 -2.59 -6.50
CA VAL A 122 3.64 -1.67 -6.58
C VAL A 122 2.53 -2.19 -5.68
N CYS A 123 1.91 -1.33 -4.88
CA CYS A 123 0.65 -1.64 -4.20
C CYS A 123 -0.37 -0.57 -4.57
N ARG A 124 -1.58 -0.99 -4.95
CA ARG A 124 -2.73 -0.12 -5.20
C ARG A 124 -3.74 -0.24 -4.08
N TYR A 125 -4.41 0.86 -3.79
CA TYR A 125 -5.43 0.97 -2.76
C TYR A 125 -6.75 1.48 -3.37
N GLU A 126 -7.86 0.94 -2.90
CA GLU A 126 -9.22 1.43 -3.20
C GLU A 126 -9.87 1.94 -1.90
N ARG A 127 -10.70 2.97 -2.02
CA ARG A 127 -11.45 3.58 -0.93
C ARG A 127 -12.92 3.25 -1.10
#